data_AF-A0A842UJU6-F1
#
_entry.id   AF-A0A842UJU6-F1
#
_cell.length_a   1.000
_cell.length_b   1.000
_cell.length_c   1.000
_cell.angle_alpha   90.00
_cell.angle_beta   90.00
_cell.angle_gamma   90.00
#
_symmetry.space_group_name_H-M   'P 1'
#
loop_
_entity.id
_entity.type
_entity.pdbx_description
1 polymer ?
#
loop_
_entity_poly.entity_id
_entity_poly.type
_entity_poly.pdbx_seq_one_letter_code
_entity_poly.pdbx_strand_id
1 'polypeptide(L)'
;MSYRKKIVALILVIYLASFSNAFLSGVKKFLCSLADAFEMIGGGLVSLMFLYGGLNYVFNADDPGGRKKARTTCVQAIIGGLIIVIAKNTITMISTGDLSLGQTC
;
A
#
# COMPACT_ATOMS: atom_id res chain seq x y z
N MET A 1 -4.44 48.51 -24.83
CA MET A 1 -4.94 47.16 -25.16
C MET A 1 -4.14 45.98 -24.56
N SER A 2 -3.00 46.19 -23.87
CA SER A 2 -2.14 45.08 -23.38
C SER A 2 -2.65 44.36 -22.11
N TYR A 3 -3.32 45.07 -21.20
CA TYR A 3 -3.77 44.53 -19.90
C TYR A 3 -4.91 43.49 -19.98
N ARG A 4 -5.87 43.68 -20.91
CA ARG A 4 -7.00 42.75 -21.10
C ARG A 4 -6.54 41.36 -21.54
N LYS A 5 -5.51 41.29 -22.39
CA LYS A 5 -4.92 40.02 -22.84
C LYS A 5 -4.19 39.29 -21.71
N LYS A 6 -3.51 40.03 -20.83
CA LYS A 6 -2.84 39.45 -19.64
C LYS A 6 -3.83 38.88 -18.63
N ILE A 7 -4.97 39.55 -18.40
CA ILE A 7 -6.03 39.05 -17.51
C ILE A 7 -6.62 37.75 -18.04
N VAL A 8 -6.97 37.70 -19.34
CA VAL A 8 -7.55 36.49 -19.95
C VAL A 8 -6.56 35.33 -19.92
N ALA A 9 -5.28 35.57 -20.16
CA ALA A 9 -4.24 34.54 -20.05
C ALA A 9 -4.11 33.97 -18.63
N LEU A 10 -4.21 34.81 -17.60
CA LEU A 10 -4.15 34.37 -16.20
C LEU A 10 -5.34 33.47 -15.81
N ILE A 11 -6.55 33.86 -16.20
CA ILE A 11 -7.77 33.09 -15.95
C ILE A 11 -7.68 31.71 -16.63
N LEU A 12 -7.17 31.67 -17.86
CA LEU A 12 -6.99 30.43 -18.60
C LEU A 12 -5.96 29.50 -17.93
N VAL A 13 -4.82 30.03 -17.47
CA VAL A 13 -3.82 29.25 -16.72
C VAL A 13 -4.41 28.65 -15.44
N ILE A 14 -5.23 29.41 -14.70
CA ILE A 14 -5.88 28.92 -13.47
C ILE A 14 -6.87 27.79 -13.79
N TYR A 15 -7.62 27.90 -14.90
CA TYR A 15 -8.57 26.87 -15.33
C TYR A 15 -7.87 25.56 -15.73
N LEU A 16 -6.75 25.66 -16.46
CA LEU A 16 -5.94 24.51 -16.85
C LEU A 16 -5.25 23.85 -15.64
N ALA A 17 -4.76 24.64 -14.69
CA ALA A 17 -4.16 24.14 -13.45
C ALA A 17 -5.18 23.43 -12.55
N SER A 18 -6.43 23.90 -12.53
CA SER A 18 -7.51 23.24 -11.79
C SER A 18 -7.87 21.88 -12.38
N PHE A 19 -7.81 21.75 -13.71
CA PHE A 19 -8.09 20.50 -14.42
C PHE A 19 -7.05 19.40 -14.13
N SER A 20 -5.76 19.75 -14.09
CA SER A 20 -4.71 18.77 -13.74
C SER A 20 -4.86 18.22 -12.33
N ASN A 21 -5.24 19.08 -11.38
CA ASN A 21 -5.39 18.70 -9.97
C ASN A 21 -6.59 17.75 -9.76
N ALA A 22 -7.69 17.98 -10.49
CA ALA A 22 -8.86 17.10 -10.46
C ALA A 22 -8.53 15.69 -10.97
N PHE A 23 -7.75 15.57 -12.05
CA PHE A 23 -7.37 14.27 -12.63
C PHE A 23 -6.44 13.47 -11.71
N LEU A 24 -5.39 14.11 -11.17
CA LEU A 24 -4.47 13.47 -10.24
C LEU A 24 -5.19 12.92 -9.01
N SER A 25 -6.19 13.64 -8.49
CA SER A 25 -6.98 13.17 -7.34
C SER A 25 -7.77 11.89 -7.64
N GLY A 26 -8.29 11.74 -8.86
CA GLY A 26 -9.01 10.54 -9.30
C GLY A 26 -8.08 9.34 -9.46
N VAL A 27 -6.93 9.53 -10.11
CA VAL A 27 -5.93 8.47 -10.32
C VAL A 27 -5.35 7.99 -8.98
N LYS A 28 -5.04 8.92 -8.06
CA LYS A 28 -4.53 8.58 -6.71
C LYS A 28 -5.53 7.71 -5.94
N LYS A 29 -6.82 8.08 -5.92
CA LYS A 29 -7.87 7.30 -5.24
C LYS A 29 -8.04 5.89 -5.80
N PHE A 30 -7.94 5.74 -7.13
CA PHE A 30 -8.06 4.45 -7.78
C PHE A 30 -6.89 3.51 -7.42
N LEU A 31 -5.64 4.00 -7.50
CA LEU A 31 -4.45 3.25 -7.09
C LEU A 31 -4.51 2.83 -5.62
N CYS A 32 -5.01 3.74 -4.79
CA CYS A 32 -5.20 3.51 -3.37
C CYS A 32 -6.20 2.39 -3.06
N SER A 33 -7.38 2.46 -3.66
CA SER A 33 -8.41 1.43 -3.48
C SER A 33 -7.95 0.07 -3.96
N LEU A 34 -7.13 0.03 -5.02
CA LEU A 34 -6.56 -1.21 -5.51
C LEU A 34 -5.53 -1.79 -4.54
N ALA A 35 -4.60 -0.96 -4.05
CA ALA A 35 -3.56 -1.40 -3.12
C ALA A 35 -4.13 -1.90 -1.79
N ASP A 36 -5.12 -1.21 -1.25
CA ASP A 36 -5.77 -1.58 0.02
C ASP A 36 -6.53 -2.91 -0.09
N ALA A 37 -7.13 -3.19 -1.25
CA ALA A 37 -7.74 -4.48 -1.52
C ALA A 37 -6.73 -5.65 -1.51
N PHE A 38 -5.51 -5.45 -2.03
CA PHE A 38 -4.45 -6.45 -1.96
C PHE A 38 -3.92 -6.65 -0.54
N GLU A 39 -3.82 -5.59 0.26
CA GLU A 39 -3.39 -5.66 1.67
C GLU A 39 -4.41 -6.42 2.53
N MET A 40 -5.70 -6.18 2.33
CA MET A 40 -6.74 -6.88 3.09
C MET A 40 -6.73 -8.39 2.84
N ILE A 41 -6.57 -8.81 1.57
CA ILE A 41 -6.50 -10.23 1.21
C ILE A 41 -5.17 -10.85 1.67
N GLY A 42 -4.05 -10.16 1.41
CA GLY A 42 -2.71 -10.63 1.75
C GLY A 42 -2.48 -10.71 3.27
N GLY A 43 -2.87 -9.67 4.01
CA GLY A 43 -2.77 -9.61 5.47
C GLY A 43 -3.63 -10.66 6.15
N GLY A 44 -4.83 -10.92 5.64
CA GLY A 44 -5.69 -12.01 6.11
C GLY A 44 -5.04 -13.38 5.94
N LEU A 45 -4.47 -13.67 4.76
CA LEU A 45 -3.77 -14.94 4.50
C LEU A 45 -2.53 -15.11 5.38
N VAL A 46 -1.73 -14.05 5.53
CA VAL A 46 -0.52 -14.06 6.37
C VAL A 46 -0.88 -14.36 7.81
N SER A 47 -1.90 -13.70 8.36
CA SER A 47 -2.37 -13.95 9.72
C SER A 47 -2.82 -15.40 9.92
N LEU A 48 -3.55 -15.96 8.94
CA LEU A 48 -4.06 -17.34 9.02
C LEU A 48 -2.92 -18.38 8.94
N MET A 49 -1.97 -18.18 8.02
CA MET A 49 -0.79 -19.05 7.88
C MET A 49 0.15 -18.96 9.09
N PHE A 50 0.26 -17.77 9.69
CA PHE A 50 1.03 -17.58 10.91
C PHE A 50 0.39 -18.34 12.09
N LEU A 51 -0.95 -18.29 12.22
CA LEU A 51 -1.67 -19.02 13.26
C LEU A 51 -1.56 -20.54 13.07
N TYR A 52 -1.69 -21.02 11.83
CA TYR A 52 -1.52 -22.44 11.51
C TYR A 52 -0.09 -22.93 11.78
N GLY A 53 0.92 -22.16 11.39
CA GLY A 53 2.33 -22.46 11.69
C GLY A 53 2.62 -22.50 13.20
N GLY A 54 2.06 -21.55 13.95
CA GLY A 54 2.18 -21.47 15.41
C GLY A 54 1.53 -22.66 16.12
N LEU A 55 0.30 -23.02 15.75
CA LEU A 55 -0.38 -24.21 16.28
C LEU A 55 0.41 -25.49 15.97
N ASN A 56 0.87 -25.65 14.72
CA ASN A 56 1.62 -26.83 14.30
C ASN A 56 3.00 -26.92 14.99
N TYR A 57 3.57 -25.81 15.44
CA TYR A 57 4.78 -25.77 16.27
C TYR A 57 4.52 -26.28 17.69
N VAL A 58 3.39 -25.92 18.29
CA VAL A 58 3.02 -26.36 19.65
C VAL A 58 2.59 -27.82 19.67
N PHE A 59 1.81 -28.28 18.68
CA PHE A 59 1.34 -29.67 18.63
C PHE A 59 2.43 -30.68 18.26
N ASN A 60 3.41 -30.31 17.44
CA ASN A 60 4.55 -31.18 17.12
C ASN A 60 5.76 -30.92 18.02
N ALA A 61 5.50 -30.54 19.29
CA ALA A 61 6.56 -30.28 20.24
C ALA A 61 7.43 -31.50 20.51
N ASP A 62 7.03 -32.74 20.23
CA ASP A 62 7.86 -33.92 20.54
C ASP A 62 8.73 -34.42 19.37
N ASP A 63 8.45 -34.00 18.12
CA ASP A 63 9.17 -34.47 16.94
C ASP A 63 10.10 -33.39 16.34
N PRO A 64 11.42 -33.62 16.25
CA PRO A 64 12.38 -32.62 15.75
C PRO A 64 12.17 -32.28 14.27
N GLY A 65 11.60 -33.19 13.46
CA GLY A 65 11.26 -32.94 12.06
C GLY A 65 10.04 -32.01 11.94
N GLY A 66 9.01 -32.28 12.74
CA GLY A 66 7.80 -31.45 12.84
C GLY A 66 8.10 -30.00 13.26
N ARG A 67 8.96 -29.81 14.27
CA ARG A 67 9.38 -28.46 14.72
C ARG A 67 10.14 -27.68 13.64
N LYS A 68 11.01 -28.36 12.88
CA LYS A 68 11.79 -27.72 11.82
C LYS A 68 10.89 -27.24 10.69
N LYS A 69 9.90 -28.06 10.30
CA LYS A 69 8.92 -27.71 9.27
C LYS A 69 8.01 -26.57 9.72
N ALA A 70 7.51 -26.60 10.96
CA ALA A 70 6.67 -25.53 11.51
C ALA A 70 7.40 -24.19 11.61
N ARG A 71 8.70 -24.18 12.00
CA ARG A 71 9.51 -22.94 11.97
C ARG A 71 9.65 -22.37 10.56
N THR A 72 9.89 -23.21 9.56
CA THR A 72 9.98 -22.73 8.16
C THR A 72 8.66 -22.12 7.70
N THR A 73 7.52 -22.73 8.06
CA THR A 73 6.19 -22.17 7.76
C THR A 73 5.97 -20.81 8.43
N CYS A 74 6.32 -20.67 9.73
CA CYS A 74 6.22 -19.38 10.42
C CYS A 74 7.13 -18.31 9.80
N VAL A 75 8.36 -18.65 9.45
CA VAL A 75 9.32 -17.72 8.82
C VAL A 75 8.80 -17.28 7.45
N GLN A 76 8.24 -18.19 6.65
CA GLN A 76 7.63 -17.84 5.36
C GLN A 76 6.42 -16.92 5.52
N ALA A 77 5.57 -17.14 6.54
CA ALA A 77 4.46 -16.24 6.84
C ALA A 77 4.94 -14.84 7.25
N ILE A 78 5.99 -14.74 8.08
CA ILE A 78 6.61 -13.45 8.44
C ILE A 78 7.18 -12.74 7.22
N ILE A 79 7.89 -13.47 6.34
CA ILE A 79 8.46 -12.89 5.10
C ILE A 79 7.33 -12.37 4.19
N GLY A 80 6.23 -13.13 4.06
CA GLY A 80 5.04 -12.69 3.32
C GLY A 80 4.45 -11.39 3.90
N GLY A 81 4.32 -11.30 5.22
CA GLY A 81 3.88 -10.08 5.90
C GLY A 81 4.82 -8.89 5.67
N LEU A 82 6.14 -9.13 5.72
CA LEU A 82 7.15 -8.10 5.49
C LEU A 82 7.06 -7.50 4.08
N ILE A 83 6.86 -8.34 3.06
CA ILE A 83 6.71 -7.89 1.67
C ILE A 83 5.51 -6.95 1.52
N ILE A 84 4.38 -7.25 2.17
CA ILE A 84 3.17 -6.41 2.12
C ILE A 84 3.45 -5.03 2.70
N VAL A 85 4.13 -4.96 3.85
CA VAL A 85 4.50 -3.69 4.50
C VAL A 85 5.43 -2.86 3.61
N ILE A 86 6.42 -3.48 2.99
CA ILE A 86 7.36 -2.80 2.08
C ILE A 86 6.63 -2.31 0.82
N ALA A 87 5.73 -3.12 0.27
CA ALA A 87 4.93 -2.75 -0.90
C ALA A 87 4.06 -1.51 -0.59
N LYS A 88 3.38 -1.50 0.55
CA LYS A 88 2.58 -0.35 0.99
C LYS A 88 3.44 0.91 1.10
N ASN A 89 4.58 0.82 1.77
CA ASN A 89 5.50 1.94 1.94
C ASN A 89 6.00 2.49 0.60
N THR A 90 6.25 1.62 -0.37
CA THR A 90 6.69 1.99 -1.73
C THR A 90 5.57 2.67 -2.52
N ILE A 91 4.33 2.16 -2.44
CA ILE A 91 3.17 2.74 -3.10
C ILE A 91 2.86 4.13 -2.53
N THR A 92 2.95 4.28 -1.21
CA THR A 92 2.80 5.59 -0.54
C THR A 92 3.85 6.57 -1.06
N MET A 93 5.13 6.18 -1.10
CA MET A 93 6.20 7.06 -1.60
C MET A 93 6.00 7.51 -3.06
N ILE A 94 5.44 6.65 -3.91
CA ILE A 94 5.14 7.00 -5.32
C ILE A 94 3.90 7.91 -5.42
N SER A 95 2.94 7.77 -4.50
CA SER A 95 1.71 8.59 -4.46
C SER A 95 1.91 9.97 -3.81
N THR A 96 2.84 10.07 -2.86
CA THR A 96 3.14 11.28 -2.07
C THR A 96 4.38 12.02 -2.59
N GLY A 97 4.34 12.48 -3.83
CA GLY A 97 5.15 13.63 -4.26
C GLY A 97 4.84 14.92 -3.48
N ASP A 98 3.84 14.88 -2.59
CA ASP A 98 3.46 15.95 -1.66
C ASP A 98 3.80 15.52 -0.22
N LEU A 99 4.63 16.31 0.47
CA LEU A 99 4.97 16.17 1.90
C LEU A 99 3.73 16.49 2.78
N SER A 100 2.72 15.63 2.80
CA SER A 100 1.65 15.70 3.79
C SER A 100 1.72 14.54 4.76
N LEU A 101 1.78 14.89 6.04
CA LEU A 101 1.84 13.98 7.18
C LEU A 101 0.65 13.01 7.13
N GLY A 102 0.92 11.74 6.85
CA GLY A 102 -0.01 10.66 7.21
C GLY A 102 -1.24 10.51 6.31
N GLN A 103 -1.06 10.52 5.00
CA GLN A 103 -1.98 9.81 4.13
C GLN A 103 -1.31 8.51 3.67
N THR A 104 -1.66 7.42 4.36
CA THR A 104 -2.10 6.23 3.61
C THR A 104 -3.20 6.68 2.64
N CYS A 105 -3.71 5.82 1.80
CA CYS A 105 -5.15 5.97 1.55
C CYS A 105 -5.81 6.10 2.96
#